data_AF-A0A7S1MXI7-F1
#
_entry.id   AF-A0A7S1MXI7-F1
#
_cell.length_a   1.000
_cell.length_b   1.000
_cell.length_c   1.000
_cell.angle_alpha   90.00
_cell.angle_beta   90.00
_cell.angle_gamma   90.00
#
_symmetry.space_group_name_H-M   'P 1'
#
loop_
_entity.id
_entity.type
_entity.pdbx_description
1 polymer ?
#
loop_
_entity_poly.entity_id
_entity_poly.type
_entity_poly.pdbx_seq_one_letter_code
_entity_poly.pdbx_strand_id
1 'polypeptide(L)'
;MTQTSQVELDVFWQLASPDDNVRARAAEQLCKSLLDAQAKSGGSSPCTDLSYSLKRLSRGLASSREGARHGFCLALTTLLRSQPCIEASTFFSDLLTTLDVRGCTQQEEKECNIGRLFGCMALVQSGRCRVA
;
A
#
# COMPACT_ATOMS: atom_id res chain seq x y z
N MET A 1 15.59 -8.31 12.37
CA MET A 1 14.34 -8.02 13.13
C MET A 1 14.28 -6.52 13.31
N THR A 2 13.78 -5.77 12.33
CA THR A 2 13.69 -4.30 12.45
C THR A 2 12.44 -3.95 13.25
N GLN A 3 12.69 -3.23 14.33
CA GLN A 3 11.73 -2.73 15.31
C GLN A 3 10.87 -1.68 14.59
N THR A 4 9.76 -2.09 13.99
CA THR A 4 8.72 -1.17 13.49
C THR A 4 8.39 -0.22 14.64
N SER A 5 8.71 1.05 14.49
CA SER A 5 8.55 2.01 15.57
C SER A 5 7.06 2.07 15.94
N GLN A 6 6.71 2.22 17.22
CA GLN A 6 5.31 2.32 17.68
C GLN A 6 4.50 3.35 16.84
N VAL A 7 5.19 4.40 16.38
CA VAL A 7 4.69 5.46 15.51
C VAL A 7 4.26 4.95 14.12
N GLU A 8 4.99 3.99 13.54
CA GLU A 8 4.64 3.42 12.23
C GLU A 8 3.41 2.53 12.32
N LEU A 9 3.20 1.83 13.44
CA LEU A 9 1.98 1.04 13.66
C LEU A 9 0.74 1.93 13.71
N ASP A 10 0.82 3.06 14.42
CA ASP A 10 -0.29 3.98 14.59
C ASP A 10 -0.76 4.57 13.25
N VAL A 11 0.16 4.92 12.35
CA VAL A 11 -0.16 5.48 11.04
C VAL A 11 -1.02 4.51 10.20
N PHE A 12 -0.72 3.21 10.20
CA PHE A 12 -1.55 2.23 9.48
C PHE A 12 -2.95 2.06 10.08
N TRP A 13 -3.10 2.23 11.39
CA TRP A 13 -4.43 2.27 12.02
C TRP A 13 -5.21 3.51 11.58
N GLN A 14 -4.54 4.66 11.53
CA GLN A 14 -5.13 5.93 11.10
C GLN A 14 -5.55 5.94 9.62
N LEU A 15 -4.88 5.17 8.74
CA LEU A 15 -5.33 4.96 7.36
C LEU A 15 -6.73 4.32 7.26
N ALA A 16 -7.18 3.63 8.31
CA ALA A 16 -8.52 3.05 8.43
C ALA A 16 -9.43 3.83 9.39
N SER A 17 -9.13 5.11 9.63
CA SER A 17 -10.01 6.00 10.39
C SER A 17 -11.29 6.31 9.61
N PRO A 18 -12.46 6.43 10.26
CA PRO A 18 -13.66 6.95 9.61
C PRO A 18 -13.53 8.44 9.23
N ASP A 19 -12.63 9.19 9.87
CA ASP A 19 -12.37 10.60 9.57
C ASP A 19 -11.46 10.76 8.34
N ASP A 20 -11.98 11.43 7.31
CA ASP A 20 -11.32 11.69 6.03
C ASP A 20 -9.99 12.46 6.20
N ASN A 21 -9.95 13.45 7.08
CA ASN A 21 -8.76 14.28 7.33
C ASN A 21 -7.68 13.49 8.07
N VAL A 22 -8.08 12.55 8.94
CA VAL A 22 -7.13 11.64 9.61
C VAL A 22 -6.50 10.71 8.57
N ARG A 23 -7.31 10.12 7.68
CA ARG A 23 -6.79 9.24 6.62
C ARG A 23 -5.83 9.97 5.67
N ALA A 24 -6.19 11.17 5.23
CA ALA A 24 -5.37 11.96 4.32
C ALA A 24 -4.01 12.31 4.93
N ARG A 25 -4.00 12.78 6.19
CA ARG A 25 -2.76 13.11 6.92
C ARG A 25 -1.90 11.87 7.19
N ALA A 26 -2.52 10.76 7.55
CA ALA A 26 -1.81 9.49 7.74
C ALA A 26 -1.14 9.00 6.44
N ALA A 27 -1.83 9.14 5.29
CA ALA A 27 -1.27 8.79 3.99
C ALA A 27 -0.04 9.66 3.62
N GLU A 28 -0.14 10.97 3.84
CA GLU A 28 0.97 11.91 3.61
C GLU A 28 2.17 11.59 4.52
N GLN A 29 1.92 11.41 5.82
CA GLN A 29 2.94 11.10 6.82
C GLN A 29 3.66 9.78 6.47
N LEU A 30 2.91 8.74 6.11
CA LEU A 30 3.49 7.45 5.71
C LEU A 30 4.38 7.63 4.47
N CYS A 31 3.87 8.29 3.43
CA CYS A 31 4.63 8.49 2.19
C CYS A 31 5.93 9.23 2.45
N LYS A 32 5.89 10.33 3.21
CA LYS A 32 7.09 11.11 3.56
C LYS A 32 8.12 10.25 4.30
N SER A 33 7.70 9.51 5.32
CA SER A 33 8.58 8.65 6.10
C SER A 33 9.26 7.57 5.22
N LEU A 34 8.51 6.95 4.31
CA LEU A 34 9.04 5.90 3.44
C LEU A 34 9.95 6.43 2.33
N LEU A 35 9.66 7.63 1.81
CA LEU A 35 10.55 8.30 0.85
C LEU A 35 11.89 8.64 1.51
N ASP A 36 11.86 9.17 2.74
CA ASP A 36 13.06 9.47 3.51
C ASP A 36 13.85 8.18 3.84
N ALA A 37 13.15 7.10 4.21
CA ALA A 37 13.77 5.80 4.48
C ALA A 37 14.43 5.21 3.23
N GLN A 38 13.78 5.27 2.07
CA GLN A 38 14.36 4.81 0.81
C GLN A 38 15.55 5.68 0.38
N ALA A 39 15.46 7.00 0.53
CA ALA A 39 16.56 7.89 0.17
C ALA A 39 17.82 7.57 1.00
N LYS A 40 17.64 7.27 2.29
CA LYS A 40 18.73 6.86 3.20
C LYS A 40 19.33 5.50 2.86
N SER A 41 18.57 4.57 2.27
CA SER A 41 19.10 3.26 1.89
C SER A 41 19.96 3.31 0.63
N GLY A 42 19.81 4.34 -0.23
CA GLY A 42 20.62 4.56 -1.42
C GLY A 42 20.53 3.48 -2.51
N GLY A 43 19.64 2.50 -2.34
CA GLY A 43 19.51 1.33 -3.20
C GLY A 43 18.56 1.53 -4.38
N SER A 44 18.81 0.82 -5.48
CA SER A 44 17.92 0.76 -6.66
C SER A 44 16.68 -0.11 -6.45
N SER A 45 16.63 -0.89 -5.37
CA SER A 45 15.50 -1.71 -4.97
C SER A 45 14.81 -1.15 -3.72
N PRO A 46 13.53 -1.47 -3.49
CA PRO A 46 12.83 -1.09 -2.26
C PRO A 46 13.59 -1.53 -0.99
N CYS A 47 13.74 -0.61 -0.04
CA CYS A 47 14.33 -0.90 1.27
C CYS A 47 13.38 -1.78 2.11
N THR A 48 13.85 -2.24 3.26
CA THR A 48 13.06 -3.10 4.15
C THR A 48 11.73 -2.49 4.55
N ASP A 49 11.73 -1.20 4.89
CA ASP A 49 10.57 -0.50 5.43
C ASP A 49 9.55 -0.21 4.32
N LEU A 50 10.04 0.14 3.13
CA LEU A 50 9.22 0.29 1.94
C LEU A 50 8.59 -1.04 1.52
N SER A 51 9.37 -2.12 1.46
CA SER A 51 8.87 -3.46 1.11
C SER A 51 7.81 -3.95 2.09
N TYR A 52 8.06 -3.77 3.39
CA TYR A 52 7.11 -4.07 4.44
C TYR A 52 5.80 -3.28 4.27
N SER A 53 5.93 -1.98 4.02
CA SER A 53 4.80 -1.08 3.88
C SER A 53 3.98 -1.39 2.63
N LEU A 54 4.61 -1.71 1.50
CA LEU A 54 3.89 -2.15 0.29
C LEU A 54 3.04 -3.39 0.56
N LYS A 55 3.61 -4.40 1.23
CA LYS A 55 2.86 -5.61 1.60
C LYS A 55 1.70 -5.31 2.53
N ARG A 56 1.90 -4.42 3.51
CA ARG A 56 0.85 -4.02 4.46
C ARG A 56 -0.23 -3.18 3.78
N LEU A 57 0.16 -2.29 2.87
CA LEU A 57 -0.75 -1.49 2.07
C LEU A 57 -1.64 -2.37 1.21
N SER A 58 -1.05 -3.34 0.50
CA SER A 58 -1.78 -4.33 -0.31
C SER A 58 -2.81 -5.11 0.52
N ARG A 59 -2.47 -5.56 1.73
CA ARG A 59 -3.43 -6.22 2.63
C ARG A 59 -4.56 -5.29 3.06
N GLY A 60 -4.25 -4.02 3.33
CA GLY A 60 -5.25 -3.02 3.74
C GLY A 60 -6.29 -2.71 2.65
N LEU A 61 -5.96 -2.93 1.37
CA LEU A 61 -6.92 -2.79 0.26
C LEU A 61 -8.09 -3.78 0.34
N ALA A 62 -7.87 -4.95 0.95
CA ALA A 62 -8.91 -5.95 1.17
C ALA A 62 -9.67 -5.73 2.49
N SER A 63 -9.31 -4.72 3.30
CA SER A 63 -9.98 -4.51 4.58
C SER A 63 -11.46 -4.16 4.42
N SER A 64 -12.31 -4.73 5.27
CA SER A 64 -13.73 -4.42 5.40
C SER A 64 -14.01 -3.25 6.37
N ARG A 65 -12.99 -2.73 7.05
CA ARG A 65 -13.12 -1.58 7.94
C ARG A 65 -13.51 -0.34 7.14
N GLU A 66 -14.41 0.45 7.70
CA GLU A 66 -14.86 1.71 7.11
C GLU A 66 -13.68 2.65 6.85
N GLY A 67 -13.65 3.31 5.69
CA GLY A 67 -12.58 4.23 5.30
C GLY A 67 -11.24 3.58 4.91
N ALA A 68 -10.97 2.33 5.30
CA ALA A 68 -9.68 1.67 5.08
C ALA A 68 -9.28 1.66 3.60
N ARG A 69 -10.14 1.17 2.71
CA ARG A 69 -9.83 1.08 1.28
C ARG A 69 -9.43 2.44 0.69
N HIS A 70 -10.07 3.52 1.13
CA HIS A 70 -9.73 4.87 0.68
C HIS A 70 -8.35 5.32 1.18
N GLY A 71 -8.06 5.21 2.48
CA GLY A 71 -6.77 5.64 3.03
C GLY A 71 -5.60 4.80 2.51
N PHE A 72 -5.77 3.48 2.48
CA PHE A 72 -4.78 2.55 1.97
C PHE A 72 -4.51 2.75 0.46
N CYS A 73 -5.54 2.92 -0.36
CA CYS A 73 -5.40 3.19 -1.79
C CYS A 73 -4.73 4.55 -2.05
N LEU A 74 -5.09 5.58 -1.29
CA LEU A 74 -4.49 6.92 -1.38
C LEU A 74 -2.98 6.87 -1.11
N ALA A 75 -2.59 6.25 0.01
CA ALA A 75 -1.19 6.08 0.38
C ALA A 75 -0.43 5.27 -0.67
N LEU A 76 -0.98 4.14 -1.12
CA LEU A 76 -0.36 3.29 -2.12
C LEU A 76 -0.15 4.01 -3.46
N THR A 77 -1.18 4.69 -3.97
CA THR A 77 -1.09 5.42 -5.26
C THR A 77 -0.03 6.51 -5.20
N THR A 78 0.02 7.25 -4.09
CA THR A 78 1.00 8.32 -3.87
C THR A 78 2.42 7.77 -3.80
N LEU A 79 2.60 6.64 -3.11
CA LEU A 79 3.89 5.98 -2.97
C LEU A 79 4.40 5.41 -4.30
N LEU A 80 3.54 4.71 -5.04
CA LEU A 80 3.85 4.20 -6.38
C LEU A 80 4.24 5.33 -7.33
N ARG A 81 3.53 6.46 -7.30
CA ARG A 81 3.88 7.62 -8.13
C ARG A 81 5.25 8.18 -7.75
N SER A 82 5.52 8.32 -6.47
CA SER A 82 6.69 9.03 -5.96
C SER A 82 7.98 8.21 -5.97
N GLN A 83 7.89 6.87 -6.08
CA GLN A 83 9.05 6.00 -5.86
C GLN A 83 9.47 5.17 -7.09
N PRO A 84 10.49 5.61 -7.85
CA PRO A 84 10.93 4.92 -9.07
C PRO A 84 11.45 3.50 -8.89
N CYS A 85 11.95 3.13 -7.71
CA CYS A 85 12.47 1.78 -7.46
C CYS A 85 11.37 0.70 -7.41
N ILE A 86 10.09 1.08 -7.40
CA ILE A 86 8.97 0.14 -7.44
C ILE A 86 8.64 -0.16 -8.90
N GLU A 87 9.02 -1.35 -9.35
CA GLU A 87 8.71 -1.84 -10.68
C GLU A 87 7.26 -2.37 -10.73
N ALA A 88 6.52 -1.99 -11.78
CA ALA A 88 5.08 -2.21 -11.87
C ALA A 88 4.72 -3.70 -11.95
N SER A 89 5.47 -4.49 -12.71
CA SER A 89 5.22 -5.93 -12.88
C SER A 89 5.51 -6.72 -11.59
N THR A 90 6.56 -6.34 -10.87
CA THR A 90 6.94 -6.90 -9.57
C THR A 90 5.87 -6.59 -8.53
N PHE A 91 5.45 -5.32 -8.42
CA PHE A 91 4.37 -4.95 -7.51
C PHE A 91 3.06 -5.66 -7.85
N PHE A 92 2.71 -5.79 -9.14
CA PHE A 92 1.51 -6.49 -9.56
C PHE A 92 1.53 -7.97 -9.16
N SER A 93 2.65 -8.66 -9.39
CA SER A 93 2.85 -10.04 -8.94
C SER A 93 2.74 -10.18 -7.41
N ASP A 94 3.36 -9.27 -6.67
CA ASP A 94 3.31 -9.24 -5.21
C ASP A 94 1.90 -8.96 -4.67
N LEU A 95 1.13 -8.09 -5.34
CA LEU A 95 -0.26 -7.80 -5.02
C LEU A 95 -1.12 -9.07 -5.15
N LEU A 96 -1.02 -9.79 -6.28
CA LEU A 96 -1.78 -11.02 -6.52
C LEU A 96 -1.40 -12.12 -5.52
N THR A 97 -0.12 -12.20 -5.17
CA THR A 97 0.39 -13.14 -4.16
C THR A 97 -0.08 -12.78 -2.75
N THR A 98 -0.10 -11.48 -2.43
CA THR A 98 -0.53 -10.99 -1.11
C THR A 98 -2.02 -11.15 -0.89
N LEU A 99 -2.81 -10.99 -1.96
CA LEU A 99 -4.27 -11.12 -1.96
C LEU A 99 -4.67 -12.43 -2.65
N ASP A 100 -4.00 -13.54 -2.33
CA ASP A 100 -4.38 -14.86 -2.82
C ASP A 100 -5.75 -15.27 -2.24
N VAL A 101 -6.56 -15.96 -3.06
CA VAL A 101 -7.93 -16.36 -2.73
C VAL A 101 -8.08 -17.87 -2.54
N ARG A 102 -7.00 -18.63 -2.75
CA ARG A 102 -7.03 -20.09 -2.57
C ARG A 102 -7.32 -20.45 -1.12
N GLY A 103 -8.39 -21.22 -0.91
CA GLY A 103 -8.83 -21.65 0.42
C GLY A 103 -9.54 -20.58 1.25
N CYS A 104 -9.85 -19.41 0.66
CA CYS A 104 -10.63 -18.38 1.32
C CYS A 104 -12.13 -18.70 1.32
N THR A 105 -12.85 -18.12 2.28
CA THR A 105 -14.31 -18.09 2.27
C THR A 105 -14.82 -17.19 1.13
N GLN A 106 -16.09 -17.33 0.75
CA GLN A 106 -16.71 -16.49 -0.27
C GLN A 106 -16.63 -14.98 0.07
N GLN A 107 -16.69 -14.63 1.37
CA GLN A 107 -16.59 -13.24 1.81
C GLN A 107 -15.16 -12.70 1.65
N GLU A 108 -14.16 -13.46 2.11
CA GLU A 108 -12.74 -13.09 1.96
C GLU A 108 -12.33 -13.01 0.50
N GLU A 109 -12.81 -13.92 -0.35
CA GLU A 109 -12.57 -13.88 -1.79
C GLU A 109 -13.09 -12.57 -2.42
N LYS A 110 -14.31 -12.14 -2.04
CA LYS A 110 -14.86 -10.85 -2.50
C LYS A 110 -14.00 -9.68 -2.04
N GLU A 111 -13.58 -9.67 -0.78
CA GLU A 111 -12.72 -8.62 -0.21
C GLU A 111 -11.35 -8.56 -0.88
N CYS A 112 -10.70 -9.70 -1.11
CA CYS A 112 -9.45 -9.81 -1.84
C CYS A 112 -9.60 -9.34 -3.29
N ASN A 113 -10.67 -9.71 -3.98
CA ASN A 113 -10.91 -9.25 -5.36
C ASN A 113 -11.16 -7.74 -5.46
N ILE A 114 -11.87 -7.15 -4.49
CA ILE A 114 -11.99 -5.68 -4.37
C ILE A 114 -10.61 -5.07 -4.11
N GLY A 115 -9.81 -5.66 -3.23
CA GLY A 115 -8.45 -5.20 -2.95
C GLY A 115 -7.54 -5.23 -4.18
N ARG A 116 -7.61 -6.30 -4.97
CA ARG A 116 -6.89 -6.42 -6.26
C ARG A 116 -7.32 -5.32 -7.23
N LEU A 117 -8.62 -5.03 -7.34
CA LEU A 117 -9.13 -3.94 -8.17
C LEU A 117 -8.55 -2.58 -7.75
N PHE A 118 -8.56 -2.27 -6.45
CA PHE A 118 -7.93 -1.04 -5.95
C PHE A 118 -6.43 -0.98 -6.25
N GLY A 119 -5.71 -2.10 -6.13
CA GLY A 119 -4.29 -2.17 -6.44
C GLY A 119 -3.99 -1.94 -7.93
N CYS A 120 -4.80 -2.50 -8.83
CA CYS A 120 -4.74 -2.22 -10.26
C CYS A 120 -5.01 -0.73 -10.54
N MET A 121 -6.03 -0.15 -9.90
CA MET A 121 -6.32 1.27 -10.04
C MET A 121 -5.17 2.15 -9.54
N ALA A 122 -4.52 1.79 -8.44
CA ALA A 122 -3.35 2.51 -7.93
C ALA A 122 -2.16 2.46 -8.91
N LEU A 123 -1.93 1.33 -9.58
CA LEU A 123 -0.91 1.20 -10.63
C LEU A 123 -1.18 2.09 -11.85
N VAL A 124 -2.43 2.12 -12.32
CA VAL A 124 -2.82 2.97 -13.45
C VAL A 124 -2.74 4.44 -13.07
N GLN A 125 -3.36 4.83 -11.94
CA GLN A 125 -3.42 6.22 -11.50
C GLN A 125 -2.08 6.79 -11.05
N SER A 126 -1.14 5.95 -10.61
CA SER A 126 0.23 6.40 -10.34
C SER A 126 1.04 6.70 -11.60
N GLY A 127 0.53 6.35 -12.79
CA GLY A 127 1.23 6.51 -14.07
C GLY A 127 2.28 5.44 -14.34
N ARG A 128 2.30 4.37 -13.55
CA ARG A 128 3.26 3.25 -13.65
C ARG A 128 2.86 2.22 -14.70
N CYS A 129 1.57 2.12 -15.02
CA CYS A 129 1.04 1.28 -16.08
C CYS A 129 0.36 2.16 -17.13
N ARG A 130 1.16 2.71 -18.06
CA ARG A 130 0.66 3.49 -19.21
C ARG A 130 1.22 2.91 -20.51
N VAL A 131 0.38 2.87 -21.54
CA VAL A 131 0.82 2.58 -22.91
C VAL A 131 1.31 3.91 -23.50
N ALA A 132 2.55 3.91 -24.00
CA ALA A 132 3.17 5.07 -24.63
C ALA A 132 2.69 5.25 -26.06
#